data_AF-A0A258UW71-F1
#
_entry.id   AF-A0A258UW71-F1
#
_cell.length_a   1.000
_cell.length_b   1.000
_cell.length_c   1.000
_cell.angle_alpha   90.00
_cell.angle_beta   90.00
_cell.angle_gamma   90.00
#
_symmetry.space_group_name_H-M   'P 1'
#
loop_
_entity.id
_entity.type
_entity.pdbx_description
1 polymer ?
#
loop_
_entity_poly.entity_id
_entity_poly.type
_entity_poly.pdbx_seq_one_letter_code
_entity_poly.pdbx_strand_id
1 'polypeptide(L)'
;MSHPHSHSTHPAIVKRLNRANGHLRSIVDMIESGRSCADIAMQLQAVERAVANAKRTLIEDHLGHCIGGDAANGEQTMAEFRAISKYL
;
A
#
# COMPACT_ATOMS: atom_id res chain seq x y z
N MET A 1 10.86 10.38 19.99
CA MET A 1 11.19 11.20 18.81
C MET A 1 10.89 10.35 17.58
N SER A 2 9.99 10.80 16.71
CA SER A 2 9.61 10.06 15.51
C SER A 2 10.70 10.25 14.46
N HIS A 3 11.51 9.22 14.22
CA HIS A 3 12.46 9.26 13.11
C HIS A 3 11.67 9.33 11.80
N PRO A 4 12.06 10.16 10.82
CA PRO A 4 11.40 10.17 9.53
C PRO A 4 11.63 8.82 8.86
N HIS A 5 10.63 7.94 8.90
CA HIS A 5 10.58 6.70 8.11
C HIS A 5 10.31 7.06 6.64
N SER A 6 11.24 7.76 6.01
CA SER A 6 11.16 8.14 4.60
C SER A 6 11.97 7.15 3.78
N HIS A 7 11.32 6.11 3.26
CA HIS A 7 11.96 5.18 2.35
C HIS A 7 11.93 5.70 0.91
N SER A 8 12.94 5.35 0.11
CA SER A 8 13.07 5.78 -1.29
C SER A 8 11.91 5.31 -2.19
N THR A 9 11.16 4.28 -1.78
CA THR A 9 10.00 3.78 -2.53
C THR A 9 8.69 4.51 -2.21
N HIS A 10 8.64 5.33 -1.16
CA HIS A 10 7.43 6.06 -0.75
C HIS A 10 6.83 6.89 -1.90
N PRO A 11 7.60 7.65 -2.70
CA PRO A 11 7.07 8.36 -3.86
C PRO A 11 6.38 7.45 -4.88
N ALA A 12 6.91 6.25 -5.12
CA ALA A 12 6.33 5.27 -6.04
C ALA A 12 5.04 4.67 -5.49
N ILE A 13 4.98 4.38 -4.19
CA ILE A 13 3.79 3.90 -3.49
C ILE A 13 2.69 4.96 -3.52
N VAL A 14 3.02 6.22 -3.21
CA VAL A 14 2.11 7.37 -3.31
C VAL A 14 1.55 7.50 -4.72
N LYS A 15 2.39 7.39 -5.76
CA LYS A 15 1.93 7.42 -7.15
C LYS A 15 0.92 6.31 -7.47
N ARG A 16 1.13 5.09 -6.94
CA ARG A 16 0.18 3.97 -7.12
C ARG A 16 -1.14 4.22 -6.41
N LEU A 17 -1.10 4.71 -5.16
CA LEU A 17 -2.29 5.04 -4.39
C LEU A 17 -3.09 6.19 -5.03
N ASN A 18 -2.42 7.20 -5.58
CA ASN A 18 -3.09 8.29 -6.30
C ASN A 18 -3.84 7.79 -7.55
N ARG A 19 -3.31 6.79 -8.27
CA ARG A 19 -4.04 6.16 -9.38
C ARG A 19 -5.26 5.39 -8.89
N ALA A 20 -5.12 4.62 -7.81
CA ALA A 20 -6.25 3.90 -7.20
C ALA A 20 -7.34 4.89 -6.71
N ASN A 21 -6.95 6.04 -6.17
CA ASN A 21 -7.88 7.10 -5.78
C ASN A 21 -8.65 7.68 -6.98
N GLY A 22 -7.97 7.92 -8.10
CA GLY A 22 -8.62 8.34 -9.34
C GLY A 22 -9.64 7.32 -9.86
N HIS A 23 -9.30 6.02 -9.78
CA HIS A 23 -10.22 4.94 -10.13
C HIS A 23 -11.42 4.88 -9.20
N LEU A 24 -11.23 5.02 -7.88
CA LEU A 24 -12.32 5.08 -6.92
C LEU A 24 -13.31 6.20 -7.24
N ARG A 25 -12.81 7.39 -7.60
CA ARG A 25 -13.67 8.50 -8.02
C ARG A 25 -14.50 8.12 -9.25
N SER A 26 -13.89 7.49 -10.26
CA SER A 26 -14.62 7.00 -11.43
C SER A 26 -15.68 5.94 -11.07
N ILE A 27 -15.44 5.10 -10.06
CA ILE A 27 -16.42 4.11 -9.61
C ILE A 27 -17.63 4.79 -8.96
N VAL A 28 -17.42 5.85 -8.19
CA VAL A 28 -18.52 6.66 -7.65
C VAL A 28 -19.37 7.21 -8.79
N ASP A 29 -18.75 7.80 -9.82
CA ASP A 29 -19.46 8.30 -11.00
C ASP A 29 -20.21 7.16 -11.74
N MET A 30 -19.64 5.95 -11.79
CA MET A 30 -20.31 4.78 -12.37
C MET A 30 -21.58 4.38 -11.61
N ILE A 31 -21.55 4.46 -10.28
CA ILE A 31 -22.72 4.18 -9.43
C ILE A 31 -23.78 5.25 -9.66
N GLU A 32 -23.39 6.53 -9.62
CA GLU A 32 -24.31 7.66 -9.82
C GLU A 32 -24.95 7.66 -11.21
N SER A 33 -24.22 7.20 -12.23
CA SER A 33 -24.71 7.05 -13.62
C SER A 33 -25.48 5.75 -13.87
N GLY A 34 -25.69 4.90 -12.86
CA GLY A 34 -26.49 3.68 -12.99
C GLY A 34 -25.85 2.60 -13.87
N ARG A 35 -24.52 2.49 -13.87
CA ARG A 35 -23.79 1.41 -14.56
C ARG A 35 -24.14 0.04 -14.00
N SER A 36 -23.85 -1.01 -14.78
CA SER A 36 -24.15 -2.39 -14.36
C SER A 36 -23.37 -2.78 -13.09
N CYS A 37 -24.01 -3.56 -12.22
CA CYS A 37 -23.36 -4.07 -11.00
C CYS A 37 -22.11 -4.90 -11.33
N ALA A 38 -22.10 -5.62 -12.45
CA ALA A 38 -20.95 -6.40 -12.91
C ALA A 38 -19.75 -5.50 -13.25
N ASP A 39 -19.98 -4.40 -13.99
CA ASP A 39 -18.91 -3.44 -14.32
C ASP A 39 -18.34 -2.78 -13.05
N ILE A 40 -19.23 -2.37 -12.13
CA ILE A 40 -18.83 -1.74 -10.86
C ILE A 40 -18.00 -2.72 -10.03
N ALA A 41 -18.44 -3.97 -9.89
CA ALA A 41 -17.72 -4.99 -9.14
C ALA A 41 -16.32 -5.27 -9.74
N MET A 42 -16.22 -5.33 -11.07
CA MET A 42 -14.94 -5.50 -11.77
C MET A 42 -13.99 -4.33 -11.48
N GLN A 43 -14.47 -3.08 -11.50
CA GLN A 43 -13.63 -1.92 -11.21
C GLN A 43 -13.20 -1.86 -9.74
N LEU A 44 -14.10 -2.21 -8.81
CA LEU A 44 -13.77 -2.32 -7.38
C LEU A 44 -12.66 -3.36 -7.15
N GLN A 45 -12.75 -4.52 -7.80
CA GLN A 45 -11.71 -5.54 -7.73
C GLN A 45 -10.36 -5.03 -8.27
N ALA A 46 -10.37 -4.23 -9.33
CA ALA A 46 -9.15 -3.63 -9.87
C ALA A 46 -8.50 -2.66 -8.87
N VAL A 47 -9.30 -1.85 -8.18
CA VAL A 47 -8.81 -0.96 -7.10
C VAL A 47 -8.26 -1.77 -5.94
N GLU A 48 -8.98 -2.79 -5.47
CA GLU A 48 -8.55 -3.66 -4.37
C GLU A 48 -7.16 -4.26 -4.66
N ARG A 49 -6.97 -4.81 -5.88
CA ARG A 49 -5.67 -5.33 -6.32
C ARG A 49 -4.59 -4.26 -6.36
N ALA A 50 -4.91 -3.05 -6.80
CA ALA A 50 -3.94 -1.96 -6.83
C ALA A 50 -3.47 -1.57 -5.41
N VAL A 51 -4.41 -1.49 -4.46
CA VAL A 51 -4.10 -1.19 -3.06
C VAL A 51 -3.33 -2.34 -2.40
N ALA A 52 -3.73 -3.59 -2.63
CA ALA A 52 -3.02 -4.77 -2.13
C ALA A 52 -1.56 -4.81 -2.63
N ASN A 53 -1.32 -4.49 -3.90
CA ASN A 53 0.03 -4.41 -4.46
C ASN A 53 0.85 -3.25 -3.87
N ALA A 54 0.22 -2.09 -3.63
CA ALA A 54 0.89 -0.97 -2.96
C ALA A 54 1.30 -1.32 -1.53
N LYS A 55 0.40 -1.96 -0.77
CA LYS A 55 0.65 -2.52 0.56
C LYS A 55 1.83 -3.48 0.53
N ARG A 56 1.82 -4.46 -0.38
CA ARG A 56 2.90 -5.44 -0.51
C ARG A 56 4.25 -4.80 -0.76
N THR A 57 4.34 -3.84 -1.68
CA THR A 57 5.58 -3.11 -1.97
C THR A 57 6.07 -2.29 -0.77
N LEU A 58 5.17 -1.67 0.00
CA LEU A 58 5.53 -0.97 1.24
C LEU A 58 6.19 -1.93 2.24
N ILE A 59 5.59 -3.10 2.44
CA ILE A 59 6.11 -4.11 3.36
C ILE A 59 7.46 -4.61 2.87
N GLU A 60 7.57 -5.02 1.60
CA GLU A 60 8.82 -5.53 1.00
C GLU A 60 9.97 -4.51 1.10
N ASP A 61 9.71 -3.22 0.87
CA ASP A 61 10.73 -2.18 1.01
C ASP A 61 11.17 -1.97 2.46
N HIS A 62 10.21 -2.01 3.39
CA HIS A 62 10.51 -1.96 4.82
C HIS A 62 11.37 -3.16 5.25
N LEU A 63 11.10 -4.36 4.75
CA LEU A 63 11.94 -5.55 5.00
C LEU A 63 13.37 -5.36 4.49
N GLY A 64 13.54 -4.87 3.26
CA GLY A 64 14.86 -4.63 2.67
C GLY A 64 15.69 -3.61 3.47
N HIS A 65 15.05 -2.56 3.96
CA HIS A 65 15.72 -1.52 4.74
C HIS A 65 16.08 -1.98 6.16
N CYS A 66 15.16 -2.66 6.85
CA CYS A 66 15.35 -3.14 8.22
C CYS A 66 16.40 -4.25 8.35
N ILE A 67 16.50 -5.15 7.37
CA ILE A 67 17.48 -6.24 7.38
C ILE A 67 18.88 -5.76 6.98
N GLY A 68 18.98 -4.71 6.16
CA GLY A 68 20.26 -4.19 5.66
C GLY A 68 20.91 -3.06 6.48
N GLY A 69 20.15 -2.34 7.31
CA GLY A 69 20.59 -1.07 7.91
C GLY A 69 21.19 -1.15 9.31
N ASP A 70 20.66 -1.97 10.21
CA ASP A 70 21.01 -1.90 11.64
C ASP A 70 21.07 -3.29 12.30
N ALA A 71 22.25 -3.91 12.25
CA ALA A 71 22.56 -5.08 13.08
C ALA A 71 22.65 -4.72 14.59
N ALA A 72 22.71 -3.42 14.92
CA ALA A 72 22.90 -2.92 16.29
C ALA A 72 21.62 -2.88 17.15
N ASN A 73 20.43 -2.92 16.54
CA ASN A 73 19.12 -2.83 17.23
C ASN A 73 18.16 -3.95 16.80
N GLY A 74 18.65 -5.19 16.69
CA GLY A 74 17.89 -6.34 16.19
C GLY A 74 16.53 -6.56 16.87
N GLU A 75 16.39 -6.23 18.15
CA GLU A 75 15.14 -6.41 18.90
C GLU A 75 14.04 -5.41 18.48
N GLN A 76 14.42 -4.14 18.25
CA GLN A 76 13.51 -3.11 17.73
C GLN A 76 13.11 -3.42 16.28
N THR A 77 14.08 -3.82 15.46
CA THR A 77 13.85 -4.22 14.06
C THR A 77 12.88 -5.39 13.96
N MET A 78 13.00 -6.39 14.85
CA MET A 78 12.07 -7.53 14.91
C MET A 78 10.67 -7.14 15.43
N ALA A 79 10.57 -6.17 16.31
CA ALA A 79 9.28 -5.66 16.78
C ALA A 79 8.52 -4.91 15.67
N GLU A 80 9.20 -4.04 14.93
CA GLU A 80 8.65 -3.33 13.76
C GLU A 80 8.23 -4.32 12.66
N PHE A 81 9.07 -5.33 12.40
CA PHE A 81 8.73 -6.42 11.48
C PHE A 81 7.44 -7.16 11.87
N ARG A 82 7.28 -7.55 13.14
CA ARG A 82 6.05 -8.20 13.62
C ARG A 82 4.83 -7.30 13.49
N ALA A 83 5.00 -6.00 13.73
CA ALA A 83 3.92 -5.03 13.64
C ALA A 83 3.39 -4.88 12.20
N ILE A 84 4.26 -5.01 11.19
CA ILE A 84 3.90 -4.82 9.78
C ILE A 84 3.54 -6.14 9.08
N SER A 85 4.19 -7.25 9.44
CA SER A 85 3.93 -8.57 8.84
C SER A 85 2.50 -9.09 9.07
N LYS A 86 1.81 -8.62 10.12
CA LYS A 86 0.37 -8.90 10.34
C LYS A 86 -0.54 -8.36 9.23
N TYR A 87 -0.03 -7.46 8.39
CA TYR A 87 -0.76 -6.86 7.27
C TYR A 87 -0.38 -7.47 5.92
N LEU A 88 0.45 -8.51 5.86
CA LEU A 88 0.60 -9.31 4.63
C LEU A 88 -0.73 -10.01 4.33
#